data_AF-Q8SVT7-F1
#
_entry.id   AF-Q8SVT7-F1
#
_cell.length_a   1.000
_cell.length_b   1.000
_cell.length_c   1.000
_cell.angle_alpha   90.00
_cell.angle_beta   90.00
_cell.angle_gamma   90.00
#
_symmetry.space_group_name_H-M   'P 1'
#
loop_
_entity.id
_entity.type
_entity.pdbx_description
1 polymer ?
#
loop_
_entity_poly.entity_id
_entity_poly.type
_entity_poly.pdbx_seq_one_letter_code
_entity_poly.pdbx_strand_id
1 'polypeptide(L)'
;MIRLPGDGADVLMYCDRPVVDTVFPEIGCRCRARVVRTTFTQVIVQIFEVEERQTAIEYRGVFRPADFDPNEHLCDKFGKGDVVECTVVSYGDSGVFVNL
;
A
#
# COMPACT_ATOMS: atom_id res chain seq x y z
N MET A 1 -11.46 -10.00 -32.43
CA MET A 1 -12.01 -9.50 -31.16
C MET A 1 -11.18 -10.11 -30.04
N ILE A 2 -10.35 -9.34 -29.35
CA ILE A 2 -9.45 -9.85 -28.31
C ILE A 2 -10.25 -9.80 -27.00
N ARG A 3 -10.62 -10.96 -26.45
CA ARG A 3 -11.26 -11.03 -25.13
C ARG A 3 -10.19 -10.85 -24.06
N LEU A 4 -10.35 -9.84 -23.23
CA LEU A 4 -9.51 -9.65 -22.05
C LEU A 4 -9.90 -10.69 -20.98
N PRO A 5 -8.95 -11.27 -20.24
CA PRO A 5 -9.28 -12.11 -19.09
C PRO A 5 -10.00 -11.25 -18.04
N GLY A 6 -11.28 -11.55 -17.80
CA GLY A 6 -12.18 -10.77 -16.92
C GLY A 6 -13.56 -10.46 -17.53
N ASP A 7 -13.72 -10.70 -18.83
CA ASP A 7 -14.98 -10.53 -19.57
C ASP A 7 -15.98 -11.64 -19.13
N GLY A 8 -16.69 -11.40 -18.02
CA GLY A 8 -17.63 -12.35 -17.40
C GLY A 8 -17.50 -12.51 -15.87
N ALA A 9 -16.70 -11.71 -15.18
CA ALA A 9 -16.70 -11.71 -13.72
C ALA A 9 -17.89 -10.89 -13.19
N ASP A 10 -18.92 -11.56 -12.69
CA ASP A 10 -20.02 -10.91 -11.96
C ASP A 10 -19.47 -10.40 -10.62
N VAL A 11 -19.32 -9.08 -10.50
CA VAL A 11 -19.04 -8.44 -9.21
C VAL A 11 -20.25 -8.68 -8.32
N LEU A 12 -20.08 -9.29 -7.15
CA LEU A 12 -21.16 -9.44 -6.17
C LEU A 12 -21.72 -8.06 -5.84
N MET A 13 -22.98 -7.81 -6.19
CA MET A 13 -23.70 -6.57 -5.89
C MET A 13 -24.69 -6.81 -4.75
N TYR A 14 -24.75 -5.89 -3.79
CA TYR A 14 -25.79 -5.83 -2.76
C TYR A 14 -26.41 -4.43 -2.81
N CYS A 15 -27.72 -4.36 -3.11
CA CYS A 15 -28.46 -3.10 -3.29
C CYS A 15 -27.82 -2.15 -4.33
N ASP A 16 -27.55 -2.64 -5.55
CA ASP A 16 -26.92 -1.89 -6.66
C ASP A 16 -25.56 -1.26 -6.31
N ARG A 17 -24.90 -1.74 -5.26
CA ARG A 17 -23.53 -1.39 -4.88
C ARG A 17 -22.67 -2.65 -4.86
N PRO A 18 -21.42 -2.57 -5.31
CA PRO A 18 -20.50 -3.69 -5.17
C PRO A 18 -20.33 -4.01 -3.68
N VAL A 19 -20.45 -5.30 -3.33
CA VAL A 19 -20.30 -5.83 -1.96
C VAL A 19 -18.90 -5.58 -1.41
N VAL A 20 -17.92 -5.44 -2.31
CA VAL A 20 -16.53 -5.14 -1.98
C VAL A 20 -16.17 -3.85 -2.69
N ASP A 21 -16.05 -2.75 -1.93
CA ASP A 21 -15.46 -1.52 -2.45
C ASP A 21 -13.94 -1.75 -2.52
N THR A 22 -13.49 -2.30 -3.65
CA THR A 22 -12.07 -2.59 -3.87
C THR A 22 -11.36 -1.28 -4.23
N VAL A 23 -10.78 -0.64 -3.22
CA VAL A 23 -9.96 0.55 -3.44
C VAL A 23 -8.54 0.13 -3.73
N PHE A 24 -8.03 0.59 -4.87
CA PHE A 24 -6.65 0.39 -5.26
C PHE A 24 -5.81 1.59 -4.81
N PRO A 25 -4.60 1.38 -4.27
CA PRO A 25 -3.71 2.48 -3.89
C PRO A 25 -3.21 3.22 -5.13
N GLU A 26 -3.88 4.30 -5.53
CA GLU A 26 -3.48 5.12 -6.67
C GLU A 26 -2.29 6.03 -6.36
N ILE A 27 -1.51 6.41 -7.39
CA ILE A 27 -0.36 7.32 -7.23
C ILE A 27 -0.86 8.67 -6.71
N GLY A 28 -0.28 9.14 -5.61
CA GLY A 28 -0.66 10.37 -4.93
C GLY A 28 -1.72 10.21 -3.83
N CYS A 29 -2.35 9.03 -3.70
CA CYS A 29 -3.29 8.78 -2.62
C CYS A 29 -2.58 8.63 -1.27
N ARG A 30 -3.29 9.05 -0.22
CA ARG A 30 -2.89 8.83 1.17
C ARG A 30 -3.36 7.46 1.63
N CYS A 31 -2.47 6.72 2.28
CA CYS A 31 -2.71 5.38 2.74
C CYS A 31 -2.26 5.24 4.19
N ARG A 32 -2.86 4.30 4.91
CA ARG A 32 -2.35 3.84 6.21
C ARG A 32 -1.78 2.45 6.04
N ALA A 33 -0.58 2.28 6.55
CA ALA A 33 0.17 1.05 6.44
C ALA A 33 0.73 0.64 7.79
N ARG A 34 0.87 -0.66 7.99
CA ARG A 34 1.50 -1.24 9.16
C ARG A 34 2.92 -1.67 8.82
N VAL A 35 3.89 -1.33 9.66
CA VAL A 35 5.27 -1.74 9.49
C VAL A 35 5.40 -3.23 9.77
N VAL A 36 5.80 -4.00 8.75
CA VAL A 36 6.02 -5.45 8.88
C VAL A 36 7.47 -5.72 9.25
N ARG A 37 8.39 -5.03 8.58
CA ARG A 37 9.83 -5.25 8.73
C ARG A 37 10.62 -4.00 8.37
N THR A 38 11.45 -3.57 9.29
CA THR A 38 12.45 -2.51 9.08
C THR A 38 13.78 -3.17 8.71
N THR A 39 14.41 -2.72 7.63
CA THR A 39 15.78 -3.07 7.23
C THR A 39 16.60 -1.78 7.18
N PHE A 40 17.93 -1.87 7.20
CA PHE A 40 18.80 -0.70 7.11
C PHE A 40 18.50 0.21 5.92
N THR A 41 18.15 -0.36 4.76
CA THR A 41 17.96 0.41 3.51
C THR A 41 16.50 0.65 3.14
N GLN A 42 15.56 -0.05 3.76
CA GLN A 42 14.16 -0.03 3.36
C GLN A 42 13.25 -0.46 4.50
N VAL A 43 12.04 0.10 4.52
CA VAL A 43 10.97 -0.31 5.43
C VAL A 43 9.89 -0.98 4.61
N ILE A 44 9.57 -2.21 4.96
CA ILE A 44 8.49 -2.98 4.35
C ILE A 44 7.23 -2.75 5.19
N VAL A 45 6.22 -2.20 4.53
CA VAL A 45 4.94 -1.87 5.13
C VAL A 45 3.81 -2.64 4.45
N GLN A 46 2.69 -2.75 5.12
CA GLN A 46 1.50 -3.43 4.64
C GLN A 46 0.32 -2.49 4.71
N ILE A 47 -0.11 -2.01 3.54
CA ILE A 47 -1.18 -1.04 3.36
C ILE A 47 -2.51 -1.76 3.52
N PHE A 48 -3.33 -1.27 4.43
CA PHE A 48 -4.67 -1.82 4.72
C PHE A 48 -5.78 -0.78 4.51
N GLU A 49 -5.43 0.49 4.33
CA GLU A 49 -6.38 1.59 4.18
C GLU A 49 -5.85 2.60 3.16
N VAL A 50 -6.72 3.06 2.26
CA VAL A 50 -6.44 4.05 1.22
C VAL A 50 -7.57 5.08 1.25
N GLU A 51 -7.26 6.36 1.44
CA GLU A 51 -8.24 7.46 1.52
C GLU A 51 -9.44 7.16 2.42
N GLU A 52 -9.17 6.69 3.65
CA GLU A 52 -10.19 6.36 4.67
C GLU A 52 -11.10 5.17 4.29
N ARG A 53 -10.74 4.42 3.24
CA ARG A 53 -11.43 3.21 2.82
C ARG A 53 -10.56 1.98 3.04
N GLN A 54 -11.16 0.93 3.59
CA GLN A 54 -10.47 -0.34 3.79
C GLN A 54 -10.27 -1.05 2.46
N THR A 55 -9.06 -1.53 2.22
CA THR A 55 -8.76 -2.33 1.05
C THR A 55 -9.20 -3.77 1.26
N ALA A 56 -9.71 -4.41 0.21
CA ALA A 56 -10.13 -5.81 0.27
C ALA A 56 -8.96 -6.78 0.51
N ILE A 57 -7.76 -6.38 0.08
CA ILE A 57 -6.50 -7.10 0.29
C ILE A 57 -5.46 -6.14 0.86
N GLU A 58 -4.57 -6.67 1.68
CA GLU A 58 -3.45 -5.89 2.19
C GLU A 58 -2.34 -5.81 1.13
N TYR A 59 -1.95 -4.59 0.73
CA TYR A 59 -0.91 -4.39 -0.29
C TYR A 59 0.47 -4.26 0.35
N ARG A 60 1.47 -4.90 -0.26
CA ARG A 60 2.86 -4.73 0.17
C ARG A 60 3.40 -3.38 -0.32
N GLY A 61 3.76 -2.53 0.62
CA GLY A 61 4.46 -1.27 0.39
C GLY A 61 5.94 -1.37 0.72
N VAL A 62 6.76 -0.60 0.00
CA VAL A 62 8.19 -0.45 0.28
C VAL A 62 8.49 1.04 0.38
N PHE A 63 8.91 1.47 1.56
CA PHE A 63 9.48 2.80 1.76
C PHE A 63 10.99 2.71 1.61
N ARG A 64 11.53 3.54 0.70
CA ARG A 64 12.97 3.71 0.49
C ARG A 64 13.29 5.18 0.74
N PRO A 65 14.01 5.51 1.83
CA PRO A 65 14.49 6.86 2.01
C PRO A 65 15.52 7.14 0.91
N ALA A 66 15.20 8.06 0.00
CA ALA A 66 16.12 8.52 -1.03
C ALA A 66 17.26 9.37 -0.41
N ASP A 67 16.94 10.08 0.68
CA ASP A 67 17.85 10.92 1.45
C ASP A 67 18.17 10.23 2.78
N PHE A 68 19.19 9.38 2.76
CA PHE A 68 19.74 8.77 3.97
C PHE A 68 20.57 9.82 4.69
N ASP A 69 20.06 10.42 5.77
CA ASP A 69 20.95 11.08 6.73
C ASP A 69 21.67 9.95 7.50
N PRO A 70 23.00 9.77 7.35
CA PRO A 70 23.73 8.63 7.89
C PRO A 70 23.66 8.51 9.42
N ASN A 71 23.15 9.54 10.11
CA ASN A 71 22.95 9.56 11.56
C ASN A 71 21.53 9.16 12.00
N GLU A 72 20.57 9.01 11.09
CA GLU A 72 19.22 8.57 11.42
C GLU A 72 19.03 7.09 11.06
N HIS A 73 19.04 6.23 12.06
CA HIS A 73 18.71 4.82 11.87
C HIS A 73 17.19 4.64 11.82
N LEU A 74 16.69 4.11 10.70
CA LEU A 74 15.26 3.78 10.53
C LEU A 74 14.73 2.82 11.61
N CYS A 75 15.62 2.00 12.18
CA CYS A 75 15.31 1.09 13.28
C CYS A 75 14.90 1.81 14.57
N ASP A 76 15.32 3.06 14.76
CA ASP A 76 14.97 3.85 15.96
C ASP A 76 13.60 4.54 15.80
N LYS A 77 13.16 4.77 14.56
CA LYS A 77 11.90 5.47 14.24
C LYS A 77 10.72 4.53 13.99
N PHE A 78 10.97 3.32 13.48
CA PHE A 78 9.91 2.41 13.03
C PHE A 78 10.06 1.03 13.66
N GLY A 79 9.13 0.72 14.56
CA GLY A 79 8.94 -0.58 15.17
C GLY A 79 8.04 -1.49 14.35
N LYS A 80 8.21 -2.80 14.53
CA LYS A 80 7.31 -3.79 13.93
C LYS A 80 5.91 -3.64 14.55
N GLY A 81 4.90 -3.48 13.70
CA GLY A 81 3.51 -3.32 14.11
C GLY A 81 3.04 -1.88 14.19
N ASP A 82 3.94 -0.90 14.05
CA ASP A 82 3.58 0.51 14.04
C ASP A 82 2.71 0.85 12.83
N VAL A 83 1.74 1.73 13.04
CA VAL A 83 0.87 2.23 11.98
C VAL A 83 1.38 3.60 11.55
N VAL A 84 1.63 3.72 10.25
CA VAL A 84 2.19 4.92 9.63
C VAL A 84 1.28 5.40 8.50
N GLU A 85 1.20 6.71 8.34
CA GLU A 85 0.57 7.32 7.18
C GLU A 85 1.61 7.46 6.08
N CYS A 86 1.22 7.14 4.85
CA CYS A 86 2.13 7.18 3.71
C CYS A 86 1.40 7.63 2.44
N THR A 87 2.13 8.19 1.49
CA THR A 87 1.61 8.56 0.17
C THR A 87 2.21 7.64 -0.90
N VAL A 88 1.38 7.15 -1.81
CA VAL A 88 1.84 6.30 -2.93
C VAL A 88 2.62 7.15 -3.93
N VAL A 89 3.85 6.75 -4.24
CA VAL A 89 4.72 7.44 -5.20
C VAL A 89 4.68 6.74 -6.56
N SER A 90 4.84 5.42 -6.57
CA SER A 90 4.89 4.64 -7.80
C SER A 90 4.64 3.16 -7.53
N TYR A 91 4.40 2.40 -8.59
CA TYR A 91 4.33 0.94 -8.55
C TYR A 91 5.66 0.35 -9.01
N GLY A 92 6.06 -0.77 -8.45
CA GLY A 92 7.11 -1.59 -9.04
C GLY A 92 6.96 -3.06 -8.70
N ASP A 93 7.88 -3.86 -9.22
CA ASP A 93 7.80 -5.33 -9.16
C ASP A 93 7.90 -5.87 -7.72
N SER A 94 8.51 -5.09 -6.82
CA SER A 94 8.67 -5.45 -5.40
C SER A 94 7.51 -4.99 -4.51
N GLY A 95 6.52 -4.29 -5.08
CA GLY A 95 5.37 -3.73 -4.37
C GLY A 95 5.12 -2.25 -4.70
N VAL A 96 4.27 -1.62 -3.89
CA VAL A 96 3.95 -0.19 -4.02
C VAL A 96 5.03 0.63 -3.33
N PHE A 97 5.67 1.57 -4.04
CA PHE A 97 6.58 2.52 -3.42
C PHE A 97 5.79 3.62 -2.75
N VAL A 98 6.05 3.79 -1.46
CA VAL A 98 5.38 4.78 -0.63
C VAL A 98 6.40 5.73 -0.04
N ASN A 99 5.97 6.96 0.22
CA ASN A 99 6.68 7.95 0.99
C ASN A 99 6.01 8.10 2.36
N LEU A 100 6.79 8.10 3.43
CA LEU A 100 6.34 8.27 4.82
C LEU A 100 6.45 9.73 5.24
#